data_AF-A0A3C1U9S4-F1
#
_entry.id   AF-A0A3C1U9S4-F1
#
_cell.length_a   1.000
_cell.length_b   1.000
_cell.length_c   1.000
_cell.angle_alpha   90.00
_cell.angle_beta   90.00
_cell.angle_gamma   90.00
#
_symmetry.space_group_name_H-M   'P 1'
#
loop_
_entity.id
_entity.type
_entity.pdbx_description
1 polymer ?
#
loop_
_entity_poly.entity_id
_entity_poly.type
_entity_poly.pdbx_seq_one_letter_code
_entity_poly.pdbx_strand_id
1 'polypeptide(L)'
;MSPERNRSTMAHELAHLMFQWPTDMEEGKIEEYATAISGAFLFPKTDALRELGVHRTGISKDMIQVAKEYGISLYLLVKRAYLSKIISASLEKDFYIQASSWGWRKSEPSRIEKEAPNLFEQLVYRAVNEKEISMQKGAELLHTSYEAIASNCCFGEE
;
A
#
# COMPACT_ATOMS: atom_id res chain seq x y z
N MET A 1 6.09 7.71 -8.74
CA MET A 1 6.22 6.92 -7.50
C MET A 1 5.85 5.48 -7.82
N SER A 2 6.50 4.47 -7.23
CA SER A 2 6.10 3.06 -7.49
C SER A 2 4.78 2.74 -6.79
N PRO A 3 4.00 1.75 -7.26
CA PRO A 3 2.77 1.31 -6.60
C PRO A 3 2.99 0.93 -5.12
N GLU A 4 4.06 0.21 -4.80
CA GLU A 4 4.39 -0.16 -3.41
C GLU A 4 4.65 1.08 -2.55
N ARG A 5 5.33 2.08 -3.12
CA ARG A 5 5.58 3.34 -2.42
C ARG A 5 4.27 4.12 -2.23
N ASN A 6 3.37 4.14 -3.21
CA ASN A 6 2.04 4.72 -3.05
C ASN A 6 1.30 4.08 -1.88
N ARG A 7 1.26 2.74 -1.79
CA ARG A 7 0.65 2.02 -0.66
C ARG A 7 1.25 2.42 0.69
N SER A 8 2.57 2.45 0.79
CA SER A 8 3.26 2.85 2.03
C SER A 8 2.99 4.30 2.44
N THR A 9 2.94 5.21 1.47
CA THR A 9 2.61 6.62 1.71
C THR A 9 1.16 6.75 2.15
N MET A 10 0.21 6.13 1.44
CA MET A 10 -1.21 6.19 1.82
C MET A 10 -1.45 5.62 3.22
N ALA A 11 -0.82 4.50 3.58
CA ALA A 11 -0.94 3.93 4.92
C ALA A 11 -0.26 4.80 6.00
N HIS A 12 0.80 5.54 5.65
CA HIS A 12 1.44 6.51 6.54
C HIS A 12 0.53 7.71 6.80
N GLU A 13 0.00 8.34 5.74
CA GLU A 13 -0.97 9.45 5.90
C GLU A 13 -2.24 9.00 6.62
N LEU A 14 -2.69 7.76 6.38
CA LEU A 14 -3.81 7.19 7.11
C LEU A 14 -3.49 7.07 8.61
N ALA A 15 -2.26 6.75 9.00
CA ALA A 15 -1.86 6.73 10.41
C ALA A 15 -1.98 8.13 11.03
N HIS A 16 -1.56 9.18 10.31
CA HIS A 16 -1.74 10.56 10.79
C HIS A 16 -3.21 10.92 11.01
N LEU A 17 -4.10 10.48 10.11
CA LEU A 17 -5.53 10.76 10.19
C LEU A 17 -6.25 9.96 11.28
N MET A 18 -5.84 8.72 11.51
CA MET A 18 -6.55 7.79 12.40
C MET A 18 -6.11 7.88 13.86
N PHE A 19 -4.89 8.35 14.14
CA PHE A 19 -4.34 8.39 15.48
C PHE A 19 -4.35 9.80 16.05
N GLN A 20 -4.72 9.92 17.33
CA GLN A 20 -4.56 11.15 18.08
C GLN A 20 -3.15 11.18 18.69
N TRP A 21 -2.35 12.15 18.28
CA TRP A 21 -0.99 12.33 18.77
C TRP A 21 -0.97 13.21 20.03
N PRO A 22 -0.15 12.87 21.04
CA PRO A 22 0.06 13.74 22.19
C PRO A 22 0.59 15.11 21.76
N THR A 23 0.07 16.18 22.35
CA THR A 23 0.41 17.57 21.98
C THR A 23 1.85 17.94 22.31
N ASP A 24 2.48 17.21 23.23
CA ASP A 24 3.87 17.37 23.65
C ASP A 24 4.84 16.44 22.88
N MET A 25 4.34 15.63 21.96
CA MET A 25 5.18 14.77 21.13
C MET A 25 5.86 15.59 20.03
N GLU A 26 7.18 15.43 19.91
CA GLU A 26 7.96 16.00 18.83
C GLU A 26 7.50 15.46 17.47
N GLU A 27 7.39 16.34 16.47
CA GLU A 27 6.96 15.99 15.10
C GLU A 27 7.78 14.83 14.51
N GLY A 28 9.08 14.81 14.73
CA GLY A 28 9.94 13.70 14.27
C GLY A 28 9.56 12.33 14.86
N LYS A 29 9.04 12.28 16.09
CA LYS A 29 8.54 11.02 16.69
C LYS A 29 7.18 10.63 16.12
N ILE A 30 6.32 11.60 15.84
CA ILE A 30 5.03 11.35 15.19
C ILE A 30 5.28 10.69 13.83
N GLU A 31 6.20 11.24 13.03
CA GLU A 31 6.63 10.68 11.75
C GLU A 31 7.21 9.26 11.85
N GLU A 32 8.04 9.01 12.87
CA GLU A 32 8.58 7.68 13.15
C GLU A 32 7.46 6.68 13.47
N TYR A 33 6.50 7.08 14.31
CA TYR A 33 5.37 6.23 14.67
C TYR A 33 4.42 6.00 13.50
N ALA A 34 4.07 7.04 12.72
CA ALA A 34 3.24 6.91 11.53
C ALA A 34 3.86 5.94 10.52
N THR A 35 5.19 6.02 10.32
CA THR A 35 5.94 5.07 9.50
C THR A 35 5.91 3.65 10.05
N ALA A 36 6.09 3.49 11.38
CA ALA A 36 6.04 2.19 12.03
C ALA A 36 4.64 1.54 11.96
N ILE A 37 3.58 2.34 12.15
CA ILE A 37 2.18 1.93 12.04
C ILE A 37 1.88 1.53 10.59
N SER A 38 2.24 2.34 9.60
CA SER A 38 2.10 2.02 8.17
C SER A 38 2.73 0.67 7.82
N GLY A 39 3.98 0.45 8.24
CA GLY A 39 4.67 -0.82 8.02
C GLY A 39 3.99 -2.01 8.71
N ALA A 40 3.49 -1.83 9.93
CA ALA A 40 2.78 -2.88 10.68
C ALA A 40 1.38 -3.15 10.12
N PHE A 41 0.72 -2.14 9.56
CA PHE A 41 -0.57 -2.25 8.89
C PHE A 41 -0.45 -3.02 7.57
N LEU A 42 0.54 -2.68 6.74
CA LEU A 42 0.78 -3.35 5.45
C LEU A 42 1.36 -4.76 5.59
N PHE A 43 2.17 -5.00 6.62
CA PHE A 43 2.72 -6.32 6.90
C PHE A 43 2.78 -6.61 8.41
N PRO A 44 1.67 -7.13 8.97
CA PRO A 44 1.54 -7.45 10.38
C PRO A 44 2.59 -8.45 10.85
N LYS A 45 2.90 -8.44 12.16
CA LYS A 45 3.89 -9.37 12.73
C LYS A 45 3.44 -10.83 12.58
N THR A 46 2.15 -11.11 12.72
CA THR A 46 1.56 -12.45 12.53
C THR A 46 1.84 -12.99 11.14
N ASP A 47 1.65 -12.14 10.15
CA ASP A 47 1.85 -12.44 8.74
C ASP A 47 3.34 -12.59 8.43
N ALA A 48 4.19 -11.69 8.96
CA ALA A 48 5.63 -11.84 8.85
C ALA A 48 6.14 -13.19 9.38
N LEU A 49 5.64 -13.64 10.54
CA LEU A 49 6.01 -14.94 11.11
C LEU A 49 5.46 -16.10 10.28
N ARG A 50 4.25 -15.98 9.72
CA ARG A 50 3.62 -17.00 8.89
C ARG A 50 4.35 -17.17 7.56
N GLU A 51 4.63 -16.07 6.86
CA GLU A 51 5.22 -16.09 5.53
C GLU A 51 6.73 -16.30 5.52
N LEU A 52 7.44 -15.72 6.50
CA LEU A 52 8.91 -15.73 6.52
C LEU A 52 9.48 -16.77 7.50
N GLY A 53 8.63 -17.32 8.38
CA GLY A 53 9.03 -18.17 9.50
C GLY A 53 9.50 -17.38 10.73
N VAL A 54 9.85 -18.11 11.79
CA VAL A 54 10.29 -17.52 13.06
C VAL A 54 11.75 -17.06 13.06
N HIS A 55 12.56 -17.59 12.14
CA HIS A 55 13.98 -17.26 12.04
C HIS A 55 14.47 -17.46 10.60
N ARG A 56 15.33 -16.54 10.14
CA ARG A 56 16.02 -16.64 8.86
C ARG A 56 17.49 -16.28 8.99
N THR A 57 18.31 -17.04 8.27
CA THR A 57 19.76 -16.82 8.17
C THR A 57 20.16 -15.96 6.98
N GLY A 58 19.20 -15.59 6.11
CA GLY A 58 19.47 -14.78 4.92
C GLY A 58 18.24 -14.18 4.28
N ILE A 59 18.49 -13.18 3.43
CA ILE A 59 17.51 -12.59 2.51
C ILE A 59 17.64 -13.30 1.17
N SER A 60 16.57 -13.93 0.71
CA SER A 60 16.59 -14.79 -0.48
C SER A 60 15.38 -14.55 -1.39
N LYS A 61 15.45 -15.12 -2.61
CA LYS A 61 14.49 -14.84 -3.69
C LYS A 61 13.04 -15.23 -3.37
N ASP A 62 12.80 -16.16 -2.44
CA ASP A 62 11.45 -16.50 -1.97
C ASP A 62 10.72 -15.29 -1.38
N MET A 63 11.44 -14.39 -0.70
CA MET A 63 10.87 -13.17 -0.11
C MET A 63 10.31 -12.19 -1.16
N ILE A 64 10.71 -12.33 -2.43
CA ILE A 64 10.15 -11.54 -3.54
C ILE A 64 8.69 -11.91 -3.79
N GLN A 65 8.32 -13.18 -3.64
CA GLN A 65 6.93 -13.61 -3.83
C GLN A 65 6.04 -13.07 -2.72
N VAL A 66 6.52 -13.09 -1.48
CA VAL A 66 5.83 -12.48 -0.33
C VAL A 66 5.67 -10.97 -0.52
N ALA A 67 6.73 -10.27 -0.95
CA ALA A 67 6.65 -8.83 -1.24
C ALA A 67 5.60 -8.51 -2.32
N LYS A 68 5.52 -9.36 -3.36
CA LYS A 68 4.53 -9.22 -4.43
C LYS A 68 3.11 -9.47 -3.93
N GLU A 69 2.89 -10.51 -3.14
CA GLU A 69 1.58 -10.87 -2.59
C GLU A 69 1.01 -9.76 -1.71
N TYR A 70 1.82 -9.20 -0.81
CA TYR A 70 1.44 -8.09 0.05
C TYR A 70 1.48 -6.73 -0.67
N GLY A 71 2.05 -6.68 -1.87
CA GLY A 71 2.26 -5.46 -2.65
C GLY A 71 3.08 -4.41 -1.90
N ILE A 72 4.18 -4.84 -1.30
CA ILE A 72 5.11 -4.00 -0.56
C ILE A 72 6.50 -4.07 -1.19
N SER A 73 7.31 -3.04 -0.94
CA SER A 73 8.71 -3.06 -1.38
C SER A 73 9.50 -4.11 -0.62
N LEU A 74 10.59 -4.62 -1.22
CA LEU A 74 11.46 -5.55 -0.50
C LEU A 74 12.18 -4.84 0.65
N TYR A 75 12.43 -3.53 0.54
CA TYR A 75 12.91 -2.71 1.66
C TYR A 75 11.94 -2.74 2.85
N LEU A 76 10.64 -2.54 2.62
CA LEU A 76 9.63 -2.58 3.68
C LEU A 76 9.58 -3.98 4.30
N LEU A 77 9.56 -5.03 3.47
CA LEU A 77 9.51 -6.41 3.94
C LEU A 77 10.73 -6.76 4.80
N VAL A 78 11.94 -6.41 4.35
CA VAL A 78 13.19 -6.64 5.13
C VAL A 78 13.16 -5.84 6.44
N LYS A 79 12.72 -4.58 6.42
CA LYS A 79 12.58 -3.78 7.63
C LYS A 79 11.63 -4.44 8.63
N ARG A 80 10.49 -4.94 8.15
CA ARG A 80 9.48 -5.62 8.96
C ARG A 80 9.96 -6.97 9.49
N ALA A 81 10.74 -7.72 8.71
CA ALA A 81 11.39 -8.94 9.17
C ALA A 81 12.35 -8.66 10.34
N TYR A 82 13.14 -7.58 10.25
CA TYR A 82 14.05 -7.16 11.32
C TYR A 82 13.26 -6.73 12.58
N LEU A 83 12.29 -5.83 12.43
CA LEU A 83 11.46 -5.36 13.56
C LEU A 83 10.69 -6.51 14.24
N SER A 84 10.34 -7.55 13.48
CA SER A 84 9.67 -8.76 13.97
C SER A 84 10.64 -9.79 14.57
N LYS A 85 11.95 -9.50 14.59
CA LYS A 85 13.04 -10.37 15.09
C LYS A 85 13.24 -11.67 14.30
N ILE A 86 12.83 -11.70 13.04
CA ILE A 86 12.98 -12.86 12.14
C ILE A 86 14.41 -12.91 11.57
N ILE A 87 14.98 -11.74 11.28
CA ILE A 87 16.37 -11.57 10.83
C ILE A 87 17.17 -10.73 11.83
N SER A 88 18.49 -10.86 11.80
CA SER A 88 19.39 -10.01 12.57
C SER A 88 19.55 -8.62 11.95
N ALA A 89 20.02 -7.65 12.75
CA ALA A 89 20.40 -6.32 12.27
C ALA A 89 21.52 -6.38 11.21
N SER A 90 22.43 -7.37 11.30
CA SER A 90 23.49 -7.56 10.31
C SER A 90 22.92 -7.91 8.93
N LEU A 91 21.93 -8.81 8.88
CA LEU A 91 21.27 -9.18 7.62
C LEU A 91 20.49 -8.02 6.99
N GLU A 92 19.80 -7.21 7.81
CA GLU A 92 19.15 -5.98 7.31
C GLU A 92 20.17 -5.03 6.67
N LYS A 93 21.28 -4.78 7.38
CA LYS A 93 22.35 -3.90 6.91
C LYS A 93 22.99 -4.41 5.62
N ASP A 94 23.31 -5.70 5.56
CA ASP A 94 23.93 -6.33 4.39
C ASP A 94 23.00 -6.23 3.17
N PHE A 95 21.70 -6.44 3.36
CA PHE A 95 20.70 -6.22 2.32
C PHE A 95 20.71 -4.77 1.81
N TYR A 96 20.71 -3.76 2.69
CA TYR A 96 20.72 -2.36 2.23
C TYR A 96 22.01 -1.98 1.49
N ILE A 97 23.15 -2.58 1.85
CA ILE A 97 24.41 -2.38 1.12
C ILE A 97 24.30 -3.00 -0.28
N GLN A 98 23.85 -4.26 -0.38
CA GLN A 98 23.68 -4.95 -1.65
C GLN A 98 22.65 -4.26 -2.55
N ALA A 99 21.48 -3.93 -2.01
CA ALA A 99 20.43 -3.24 -2.75
C ALA A 99 20.87 -1.85 -3.23
N SER A 100 21.72 -1.15 -2.47
CA SER A 100 22.35 0.09 -2.92
C SER A 100 23.30 -0.14 -4.09
N SER A 101 24.09 -1.23 -4.08
CA SER A 101 24.99 -1.58 -5.18
C SER A 101 24.24 -1.89 -6.48
N TRP A 102 23.00 -2.38 -6.39
CA TRP A 102 22.11 -2.60 -7.53
C TRP A 102 21.33 -1.34 -7.96
N GLY A 103 21.55 -0.20 -7.31
CA GLY A 103 20.84 1.05 -7.62
C GLY A 103 19.38 1.09 -7.14
N TRP A 104 18.94 0.12 -6.33
CA TRP A 104 17.53 0.00 -5.92
C TRP A 104 17.06 1.11 -4.98
N ARG A 105 17.97 1.88 -4.38
CA ARG A 105 17.59 3.08 -3.62
C ARG A 105 16.82 4.09 -4.46
N LYS A 106 17.11 4.16 -5.76
CA LYS A 106 16.43 5.05 -6.71
C LYS A 106 15.39 4.31 -7.54
N SER A 107 15.68 3.06 -7.91
CA SER A 107 14.86 2.30 -8.86
C SER A 107 14.79 0.83 -8.47
N GLU A 108 14.16 0.55 -7.32
CA GLU A 108 13.75 -0.82 -7.03
C GLU A 108 12.71 -1.29 -8.07
N PRO A 109 12.86 -2.49 -8.66
CA PRO A 109 11.87 -3.02 -9.58
C PRO A 109 10.49 -3.19 -8.91
N SER A 110 9.47 -2.59 -9.52
CA SER A 110 8.07 -2.81 -9.12
C SER A 110 7.69 -4.28 -9.35
N ARG A 111 6.94 -4.86 -8.43
CA ARG A 111 6.50 -6.26 -8.46
C ARG A 111 4.99 -6.41 -8.60
N ILE A 112 4.27 -5.30 -8.41
CA ILE A 112 2.82 -5.21 -8.59
C ILE A 112 2.46 -4.23 -9.70
N GLU A 113 1.25 -4.40 -10.22
CA GLU A 113 0.65 -3.50 -11.19
C GLU A 113 0.28 -2.14 -10.57
N LYS A 114 0.12 -1.13 -11.41
CA LYS A 114 -0.34 0.18 -10.96
C LYS A 114 -1.81 0.11 -10.55
N GLU A 115 -2.09 0.64 -9.37
CA GLU A 115 -3.45 0.79 -8.86
C GLU A 115 -3.98 2.18 -9.20
N ALA A 116 -5.29 2.26 -9.46
CA ALA A 116 -6.00 3.51 -9.70
C ALA A 116 -7.20 3.61 -8.72
N PRO A 117 -7.48 4.81 -8.17
CA PRO A 117 -8.63 5.00 -7.30
C PRO A 117 -9.93 4.85 -8.11
N ASN A 118 -10.85 4.03 -7.63
CA ASN A 118 -12.17 3.82 -8.24
C ASN A 118 -13.33 4.32 -7.36
N LEU A 119 -13.05 4.84 -6.17
CA LEU A 119 -14.10 5.25 -5.22
C LEU A 119 -14.99 6.35 -5.77
N PHE A 120 -14.42 7.36 -6.43
CA PHE A 120 -15.21 8.45 -7.00
C PHE A 120 -16.18 7.94 -8.07
N GLU A 121 -15.70 7.07 -8.96
CA GLU A 121 -16.50 6.38 -9.96
C GLU A 121 -17.63 5.55 -9.32
N GLN A 122 -17.30 4.74 -8.32
CA GLN A 122 -18.30 3.96 -7.57
C GLN A 122 -19.36 4.84 -6.90
N LEU A 123 -18.96 5.98 -6.31
CA LEU A 123 -19.88 6.90 -5.65
C LEU A 123 -20.78 7.61 -6.66
N VAL A 124 -20.27 8.00 -7.83
CA VAL A 124 -21.09 8.57 -8.89
C VAL A 124 -22.11 7.54 -9.40
N TYR A 125 -21.70 6.31 -9.67
CA TYR A 125 -22.63 5.24 -10.08
C TYR A 125 -23.68 4.95 -9.01
N ARG A 126 -23.30 4.90 -7.73
CA ARG A 126 -24.25 4.76 -6.62
C ARG A 126 -25.25 5.92 -6.60
N ALA A 127 -24.79 7.16 -6.68
CA ALA A 127 -25.67 8.34 -6.65
C ALA A 127 -26.65 8.37 -7.84
N VAL A 128 -26.24 7.90 -9.01
CA VAL A 128 -27.15 7.71 -10.17
C VAL A 128 -28.20 6.64 -9.86
N ASN A 129 -27.78 5.47 -9.35
CA ASN A 129 -28.69 4.35 -9.06
C ASN A 129 -29.71 4.67 -7.95
N GLU A 130 -29.29 5.40 -6.91
CA GLU A 130 -30.15 5.88 -5.83
C GLU A 130 -30.97 7.11 -6.21
N LYS A 131 -30.88 7.57 -7.47
CA LYS A 131 -31.61 8.72 -8.03
C LYS A 131 -31.31 10.04 -7.31
N GLU A 132 -30.16 10.15 -6.65
CA GLU A 132 -29.66 11.40 -6.05
C GLU A 132 -29.20 12.38 -7.14
N ILE A 133 -28.66 11.86 -8.24
CA ILE A 133 -28.28 12.62 -9.43
C ILE A 133 -28.80 11.96 -10.71
N SER A 134 -28.92 12.73 -11.79
CA SER A 134 -29.28 12.19 -13.10
C SER A 134 -28.11 11.47 -13.77
N MET A 135 -28.42 10.57 -14.72
CA MET A 135 -27.39 9.93 -15.57
C MET A 135 -26.55 10.96 -16.33
N GLN A 136 -27.14 12.06 -16.81
CA GLN A 136 -26.38 13.15 -17.45
C GLN A 136 -25.39 13.81 -16.48
N LYS A 137 -25.78 13.97 -15.21
CA LYS A 137 -24.88 14.51 -14.19
C LYS A 137 -23.76 13.52 -13.86
N GLY A 138 -24.06 12.23 -13.82
CA GLY A 138 -23.03 11.19 -13.68
C GLY A 138 -22.02 11.20 -14.83
N ALA A 139 -22.51 11.37 -16.07
CA ALA A 139 -21.67 11.45 -17.27
C ALA A 139 -20.74 12.67 -17.23
N GLU A 140 -21.28 13.82 -16.79
CA GLU A 140 -20.52 15.04 -16.56
C GLU A 140 -19.40 14.85 -15.52
N LEU A 141 -19.72 14.24 -14.37
CA LEU A 141 -18.77 14.03 -13.26
C LEU A 141 -17.64 13.06 -13.61
N LEU A 142 -17.94 11.99 -14.36
CA LEU A 142 -16.95 10.99 -14.78
C LEU A 142 -16.29 11.31 -16.12
N HIS A 143 -16.64 12.46 -16.73
CA HIS A 143 -16.15 12.86 -18.05
C HIS A 143 -16.30 11.76 -19.12
N THR A 144 -17.47 11.11 -19.13
CA THR A 144 -17.78 9.99 -20.02
C THR A 144 -19.13 10.20 -20.72
N SER A 145 -19.51 9.27 -21.61
CA SER A 145 -20.79 9.37 -22.33
C SER A 145 -21.97 8.91 -21.49
N TYR A 146 -23.18 9.33 -21.89
CA TYR A 146 -24.41 8.85 -21.26
C TYR A 146 -24.55 7.32 -21.37
N GLU A 147 -24.20 6.76 -22.54
CA GLU A 147 -24.25 5.31 -22.80
C GLU A 147 -23.29 4.55 -21.88
N ALA A 148 -22.09 5.08 -21.64
CA ALA A 148 -21.14 4.50 -20.71
C ALA A 148 -21.69 4.50 -19.27
N ILE A 149 -22.35 5.58 -18.83
CA ILE A 149 -23.05 5.58 -17.53
C ILE A 149 -24.18 4.54 -17.52
N ALA A 150 -25.04 4.53 -18.53
CA ALA A 150 -26.19 3.63 -18.60
C ALA A 150 -25.77 2.15 -18.56
N SER A 151 -24.68 1.78 -19.24
CA SER A 151 -24.14 0.41 -19.22
C SER A 151 -23.61 -0.03 -17.84
N ASN A 152 -23.09 0.90 -17.04
CA ASN A 152 -22.56 0.62 -15.70
C ASN A 152 -23.58 0.84 -14.57
N CYS A 153 -24.67 1.55 -14.87
CA CYS A 153 -25.75 1.90 -13.94
C CYS A 153 -27.04 1.21 -14.38
N CYS A 154 -27.14 -0.09 -14.17
CA CYS A 154 -28.34 -0.92 -14.11
C CYS A 154 -27.86 -2.38 -14.04
N PHE A 155 -28.40 -3.20 -13.12
CA PHE A 155 -28.18 -4.64 -13.22
C PHE A 155 -29.10 -5.19 -14.32
N GLY A 156 -28.61 -5.14 -15.56
CA GLY A 156 -29.25 -5.79 -16.71
C GLY A 156 -28.26 -6.80 -17.28
N GLU A 157 -28.61 -8.08 -17.25
CA GLU A 157 -27.97 -9.06 -18.14
C GLU A 157 -28.19 -8.59 -19.58
N GLU A 158 -27.14 -8.62 -20.40
CA GLU A 158 -27.28 -8.59 -21.86
C GLU A 158 -28.19 -9.73 -22.34
#